data_AF-A0A924NBZ6-F1
#
_entry.id   AF-A0A924NBZ6-F1
#
_cell.length_a   1.000
_cell.length_b   1.000
_cell.length_c   1.000
_cell.angle_alpha   90.00
_cell.angle_beta   90.00
_cell.angle_gamma   90.00
#
_symmetry.space_group_name_H-M   'P 1'
#
loop_
_entity.id
_entity.type
_entity.pdbx_description
1 polymer ?
#
loop_
_entity_poly.entity_id
_entity_poly.type
_entity_poly.pdbx_seq_one_letter_code
_entity_poly.pdbx_strand_id
1 'polypeptide(L)'
;MTLTPIARSILGGTANGLIIATTEALSFWGGVDPASGLIIDVHHPLLGTCITGAILLMPSSRGSCTGSGVLLGLSLTGRGPAALIFCDDEDVLTLGALIAAEMFGQSLPVLRLTAEAFRAMSTAQSARIYATTIIAGDLSIPITPPAVATLDLTPAGHAMLEGNSGDAVQQAMRIICAMAANQGAVRLTSVTQAHIDGCIYASP
;
A
#
# COMPACT_ATOMS: atom_id res chain seq x y z
N MET A 1 3.87 -27.87 -3.54
CA MET A 1 4.90 -26.87 -3.86
C MET A 1 4.17 -25.71 -4.54
N THR A 2 3.72 -24.73 -3.77
CA THR A 2 3.03 -23.55 -4.31
C THR A 2 4.08 -22.63 -4.91
N LEU A 3 4.03 -22.41 -6.23
CA LEU A 3 4.89 -21.46 -6.91
C LEU A 3 4.63 -20.07 -6.33
N THR A 4 5.67 -19.37 -5.89
CA THR A 4 5.56 -17.97 -5.46
C THR A 4 5.09 -17.15 -6.65
N PRO A 5 4.00 -16.37 -6.52
CA PRO A 5 3.51 -15.55 -7.63
C PRO A 5 4.54 -14.47 -8.00
N ILE A 6 4.71 -14.23 -9.31
CA ILE A 6 5.66 -13.23 -9.82
C ILE A 6 5.27 -11.81 -9.39
N ALA A 7 3.97 -11.50 -9.48
CA ALA A 7 3.36 -10.32 -8.89
C ALA A 7 2.09 -10.72 -8.14
N ARG A 8 1.93 -10.21 -6.93
CA ARG A 8 0.72 -10.33 -6.11
C ARG A 8 0.14 -8.94 -5.92
N SER A 9 -1.15 -8.78 -6.21
CA SER A 9 -1.89 -7.60 -5.80
C SER A 9 -2.16 -7.67 -4.30
N ILE A 10 -1.86 -6.61 -3.57
CA ILE A 10 -2.28 -6.44 -2.18
C ILE A 10 -3.59 -5.64 -2.17
N LEU A 11 -3.59 -4.52 -2.90
CA LEU A 11 -4.77 -3.75 -3.21
C LEU A 11 -4.92 -3.69 -4.73
N GLY A 12 -6.07 -4.14 -5.23
CA GLY A 12 -6.37 -4.17 -6.66
C GLY A 12 -6.59 -2.78 -7.24
N GLY A 13 -6.53 -2.68 -8.57
CA GLY A 13 -6.87 -1.48 -9.31
C GLY A 13 -6.09 -1.37 -10.61
N THR A 14 -6.21 -0.22 -11.26
CA THR A 14 -5.51 0.07 -12.52
C THR A 14 -4.76 1.37 -12.42
N ALA A 15 -3.59 1.45 -13.03
CA ALA A 15 -2.76 2.65 -13.02
C ALA A 15 -1.90 2.75 -14.28
N ASN A 16 -1.45 3.95 -14.58
CA ASN A 16 -0.59 4.23 -15.71
C ASN A 16 0.31 5.42 -15.38
N GLY A 17 1.62 5.27 -15.48
CA GLY A 17 2.53 6.34 -15.13
C GLY A 17 3.98 6.04 -15.46
N LEU A 18 4.82 7.05 -15.31
CA LEU A 18 6.27 6.89 -15.34
C LEU A 18 6.71 6.02 -14.15
N ILE A 19 7.71 5.18 -14.39
CA ILE A 19 8.33 4.40 -13.31
C ILE A 19 9.34 5.30 -12.61
N ILE A 20 9.19 5.41 -11.30
CA ILE A 20 10.20 5.97 -10.41
C ILE A 20 10.66 4.82 -9.54
N ALA A 21 11.87 4.34 -9.78
CA ALA A 21 12.42 3.21 -9.05
C ALA A 21 13.58 3.65 -8.16
N THR A 22 13.65 3.08 -6.96
CA THR A 22 14.76 3.23 -6.02
C THR A 22 15.11 1.87 -5.43
N THR A 23 16.38 1.70 -5.04
CA THR A 23 16.86 0.57 -4.25
C THR A 23 16.85 0.86 -2.75
N GLU A 24 16.47 2.07 -2.35
CA GLU A 24 16.38 2.50 -0.95
C GLU A 24 14.93 2.69 -0.53
N ALA A 25 14.64 2.38 0.74
CA ALA A 25 13.34 2.64 1.31
C ALA A 25 13.12 4.16 1.52
N LEU A 26 11.94 4.63 1.16
CA LEU A 26 11.54 6.03 1.32
C LEU A 26 10.67 6.21 2.58
N SER A 27 11.00 7.23 3.39
CA SER A 27 10.11 7.68 4.45
C SER A 27 9.09 8.66 3.90
N PHE A 28 7.80 8.36 4.00
CA PHE A 28 6.76 9.32 3.63
C PHE A 28 6.60 10.39 4.72
N TRP A 29 6.82 10.01 5.99
CA TRP A 29 6.87 10.98 7.08
C TRP A 29 8.20 11.74 7.05
N GLY A 30 8.17 13.02 6.73
CA GLY A 30 9.34 13.90 6.67
C GLY A 30 10.24 13.73 5.44
N GLY A 31 10.00 12.72 4.59
CA GLY A 31 10.77 12.52 3.35
C GLY A 31 10.01 12.82 2.07
N VAL A 32 8.68 13.01 2.14
CA VAL A 32 7.85 13.50 1.03
C VAL A 32 7.08 14.73 1.50
N ASP A 33 7.12 15.80 0.73
CA ASP A 33 6.31 17.00 0.99
C ASP A 33 4.85 16.74 0.58
N PRO A 34 3.89 16.74 1.53
CA PRO A 34 2.48 16.51 1.23
C PRO A 34 1.87 17.56 0.29
N ALA A 35 2.42 18.78 0.27
CA ALA A 35 1.88 19.89 -0.51
C ALA A 35 2.31 19.88 -1.98
N SER A 36 3.38 19.18 -2.33
CA SER A 36 3.93 19.14 -3.69
C SER A 36 4.09 17.72 -4.27
N GLY A 37 4.15 16.69 -3.42
CA GLY A 37 4.52 15.34 -3.81
C GLY A 37 6.01 15.18 -4.16
N LEU A 38 6.84 16.17 -3.81
CA LEU A 38 8.29 16.08 -3.98
C LEU A 38 8.93 15.26 -2.86
N ILE A 39 9.91 14.45 -3.21
CA ILE A 39 10.82 13.83 -2.24
C ILE A 39 11.75 14.92 -1.71
N ILE A 40 11.70 15.16 -0.41
CA ILE A 40 12.47 16.20 0.30
C ILE A 40 13.53 15.63 1.24
N ASP A 41 13.62 14.30 1.35
CA ASP A 41 14.66 13.65 2.13
C ASP A 41 16.04 13.89 1.48
N VAL A 42 16.85 14.72 2.13
CA VAL A 42 18.16 15.16 1.65
C VAL A 42 19.19 14.02 1.53
N HIS A 43 18.92 12.87 2.15
CA HIS A 43 19.78 11.70 2.10
C HIS A 43 19.29 10.64 1.10
N HIS A 44 18.09 10.79 0.56
CA HIS A 44 17.52 9.82 -0.36
C HIS A 44 17.98 10.09 -1.81
N PRO A 45 18.33 9.05 -2.60
CA PRO A 45 18.84 9.21 -3.97
C PRO A 45 17.85 9.88 -4.93
N LEU A 46 16.56 9.86 -4.61
CA LEU A 46 15.50 10.51 -5.40
C LEU A 46 15.14 11.93 -4.94
N LEU A 47 15.96 12.59 -4.10
CA LEU A 47 15.75 13.98 -3.67
C LEU A 47 15.34 14.89 -4.84
N GLY A 48 14.27 15.67 -4.67
CA GLY A 48 13.73 16.60 -5.67
C GLY A 48 12.85 15.95 -6.74
N THR A 49 12.67 14.63 -6.72
CA THR A 49 11.78 13.92 -7.66
C THR A 49 10.33 14.01 -7.19
N CYS A 50 9.40 14.33 -8.09
CA CYS A 50 7.96 14.32 -7.82
C CYS A 50 7.37 12.93 -8.05
N ILE A 51 6.65 12.39 -7.05
CA ILE A 51 6.00 11.07 -7.16
C ILE A 51 4.56 11.14 -7.67
N THR A 52 4.00 12.34 -7.85
CA THR A 52 2.60 12.53 -8.25
C THR A 52 2.31 11.80 -9.56
N GLY A 53 1.34 10.88 -9.54
CA GLY A 53 0.91 10.10 -10.71
C GLY A 53 1.93 9.08 -11.22
N ALA A 54 3.06 8.89 -10.53
CA ALA A 54 4.06 7.91 -10.91
C ALA A 54 3.72 6.50 -10.41
N ILE A 55 4.31 5.49 -11.04
CA ILE A 55 4.37 4.14 -10.50
C ILE A 55 5.67 4.04 -9.69
N LEU A 56 5.55 4.11 -8.37
CA LEU A 56 6.69 4.16 -7.45
C LEU A 56 7.12 2.74 -7.05
N LEU A 57 8.34 2.39 -7.42
CA LEU A 57 9.00 1.12 -7.09
C LEU A 57 10.03 1.36 -5.99
N MET A 58 9.88 0.68 -4.86
CA MET A 58 10.86 0.69 -3.77
C MET A 58 10.88 -0.67 -3.06
N PRO A 59 11.97 -1.09 -2.39
CA PRO A 59 11.99 -2.40 -1.74
C PRO A 59 10.91 -2.54 -0.67
N SER A 60 10.84 -1.55 0.21
CA SER A 60 9.81 -1.32 1.22
C SER A 60 9.74 0.19 1.52
N SER A 61 8.84 0.60 2.41
CA SER A 61 8.87 1.92 3.03
C SER A 61 9.72 1.90 4.31
N ARG A 62 10.03 3.06 4.87
CA ARG A 62 10.66 3.15 6.21
C ARG A 62 10.02 4.23 7.06
N GLY A 63 10.23 4.14 8.37
CA GLY A 63 9.68 5.06 9.36
C GLY A 63 8.46 4.49 10.09
N SER A 64 7.80 5.34 10.86
CA SER A 64 6.66 4.97 11.70
C SER A 64 5.34 4.93 10.94
N CYS A 65 4.29 4.41 11.60
CA CYS A 65 2.92 4.32 11.09
C CYS A 65 2.36 5.63 10.51
N THR A 66 2.86 6.80 10.91
CA THR A 66 2.48 8.12 10.37
C THR A 66 2.65 8.25 8.85
N GLY A 67 3.52 7.45 8.23
CA GLY A 67 3.65 7.40 6.77
C GLY A 67 2.33 7.07 6.06
N SER A 68 1.47 6.26 6.67
CA SER A 68 0.12 5.93 6.17
C SER A 68 -0.77 7.17 6.02
N GLY A 69 -0.74 8.07 7.01
CA GLY A 69 -1.51 9.32 7.01
C GLY A 69 -1.01 10.30 5.96
N VAL A 70 0.30 10.38 5.74
CA VAL A 70 0.88 11.20 4.66
C VAL A 70 0.44 10.68 3.29
N LEU A 71 0.52 9.36 3.05
CA LEU A 71 0.05 8.76 1.80
C LEU A 71 -1.44 8.99 1.57
N LEU A 72 -2.26 8.85 2.63
CA LEU A 72 -3.68 9.16 2.56
C LEU A 72 -3.90 10.63 2.14
N GLY A 73 -3.23 11.58 2.79
CA GLY A 73 -3.31 13.00 2.45
C GLY A 73 -2.88 13.29 1.00
N LEU A 74 -1.80 12.67 0.54
CA LEU A 74 -1.36 12.77 -0.86
C LEU A 74 -2.42 12.22 -1.82
N SER A 75 -3.03 11.08 -1.50
CA SER A 75 -4.08 10.46 -2.33
C SER A 75 -5.32 11.36 -2.40
N LEU A 76 -5.80 11.86 -1.25
CA LEU A 76 -6.96 12.74 -1.17
C LEU A 76 -6.77 14.09 -1.88
N THR A 77 -5.53 14.53 -2.02
CA THR A 77 -5.18 15.81 -2.67
C THR A 77 -4.68 15.66 -4.10
N GLY A 78 -4.74 14.44 -4.67
CA GLY A 78 -4.31 14.15 -6.04
C GLY A 78 -2.80 14.27 -6.28
N ARG A 79 -2.00 14.21 -5.21
CA ARG A 79 -0.52 14.32 -5.22
C ARG A 79 0.19 12.99 -4.95
N GLY A 80 -0.59 11.93 -4.72
CA GLY A 80 -0.07 10.59 -4.52
C GLY A 80 0.49 9.98 -5.81
N PRO A 81 1.25 8.88 -5.67
CA PRO A 81 1.60 8.05 -6.81
C PRO A 81 0.35 7.43 -7.42
N ALA A 82 0.43 7.03 -8.69
CA ALA A 82 -0.61 6.25 -9.36
C ALA A 82 -0.61 4.79 -8.90
N ALA A 83 0.52 4.24 -8.46
CA ALA A 83 0.63 2.92 -7.85
C ALA A 83 1.89 2.79 -6.98
N LEU A 84 1.84 1.87 -6.01
CA LEU A 84 2.98 1.45 -5.21
C LEU A 84 3.35 0.01 -5.56
N ILE A 85 4.65 -0.23 -5.77
CA ILE A 85 5.19 -1.55 -6.04
C ILE A 85 6.37 -1.83 -5.10
N PHE A 86 6.27 -2.95 -4.39
CA PHE A 86 7.27 -3.41 -3.44
C PHE A 86 7.89 -4.75 -3.85
N CYS A 87 9.09 -5.06 -3.37
CA CYS A 87 9.65 -6.41 -3.46
C CYS A 87 9.81 -7.10 -2.10
N ASP A 88 9.75 -6.35 -1.00
CA ASP A 88 9.76 -6.84 0.37
C ASP A 88 8.38 -6.65 1.03
N ASP A 89 8.26 -7.07 2.29
CA ASP A 89 7.07 -6.83 3.08
C ASP A 89 6.92 -5.33 3.42
N GLU A 90 5.71 -4.82 3.28
CA GLU A 90 5.37 -3.42 3.53
C GLU A 90 3.90 -3.34 3.97
N ASP A 91 3.67 -2.69 5.12
CA ASP A 91 2.36 -2.58 5.74
C ASP A 91 1.91 -1.14 6.00
N VAL A 92 2.84 -0.19 6.10
CA VAL A 92 2.53 1.19 6.53
C VAL A 92 1.85 1.96 5.42
N LEU A 93 2.46 2.03 4.23
CA LEU A 93 1.87 2.68 3.07
C LEU A 93 0.70 1.87 2.53
N THR A 94 0.80 0.55 2.59
CA THR A 94 -0.32 -0.35 2.26
C THR A 94 -1.58 -0.04 3.09
N LEU A 95 -1.44 0.20 4.40
CA LEU A 95 -2.56 0.62 5.25
C LEU A 95 -3.14 1.98 4.80
N GLY A 96 -2.28 2.95 4.46
CA GLY A 96 -2.72 4.25 3.95
C GLY A 96 -3.54 4.13 2.67
N ALA A 97 -3.12 3.26 1.74
CA ALA A 97 -3.83 2.96 0.50
C ALA A 97 -5.17 2.25 0.75
N LEU A 98 -5.20 1.28 1.67
CA LEU A 98 -6.43 0.57 2.07
C LEU A 98 -7.46 1.53 2.68
N ILE A 99 -7.03 2.44 3.57
CA ILE A 99 -7.90 3.46 4.15
C ILE A 99 -8.44 4.39 3.06
N ALA A 100 -7.59 4.83 2.13
CA ALA A 100 -8.01 5.68 1.02
C ALA A 100 -9.09 5.02 0.16
N ALA A 101 -8.96 3.72 -0.10
CA ALA A 101 -9.95 2.95 -0.86
C ALA A 101 -11.25 2.71 -0.08
N GLU A 102 -11.17 2.16 1.15
CA GLU A 102 -12.34 1.75 1.93
C GLU A 102 -13.17 2.93 2.45
N MET A 103 -12.52 4.03 2.85
CA MET A 103 -13.21 5.17 3.47
C MET A 103 -13.51 6.31 2.49
N PHE A 104 -12.70 6.46 1.43
CA PHE A 104 -12.78 7.61 0.53
C PHE A 104 -12.96 7.25 -0.95
N GLY A 105 -13.03 5.96 -1.29
CA GLY A 105 -13.17 5.49 -2.67
C GLY A 105 -11.99 5.85 -3.58
N GLN A 106 -10.84 6.23 -2.99
CA GLN A 106 -9.63 6.56 -3.75
C GLN A 106 -8.80 5.29 -3.94
N SER A 107 -8.86 4.74 -5.15
CA SER A 107 -8.11 3.54 -5.52
C SER A 107 -6.63 3.87 -5.74
N LEU A 108 -5.76 3.24 -4.94
CA LEU A 108 -4.31 3.24 -5.13
C LEU A 108 -3.81 1.79 -5.21
N PRO A 109 -3.52 1.25 -6.41
CA PRO A 109 -3.00 -0.09 -6.56
C PRO A 109 -1.70 -0.28 -5.77
N VAL A 110 -1.63 -1.38 -5.01
CA VAL A 110 -0.45 -1.80 -4.26
C VAL A 110 -0.11 -3.23 -4.66
N LEU A 111 1.12 -3.46 -5.13
CA LEU A 111 1.58 -4.78 -5.58
C LEU A 111 2.90 -5.18 -4.92
N ARG A 112 3.08 -6.48 -4.71
CA ARG A 112 4.35 -7.10 -4.33
C ARG A 112 4.87 -7.97 -5.46
N LEU A 113 6.05 -7.66 -5.96
CA LEU A 113 6.74 -8.41 -7.02
C LEU A 113 7.86 -9.25 -6.43
N THR A 114 8.27 -10.32 -7.12
CA THR A 114 9.53 -10.98 -6.82
C THR A 114 10.70 -10.03 -7.09
N ALA A 115 11.82 -10.20 -6.37
CA ALA A 115 13.00 -9.37 -6.57
C ALA A 115 13.51 -9.35 -8.03
N GLU A 116 13.33 -10.46 -8.76
CA GLU A 116 13.67 -10.54 -10.19
C GLU A 116 12.74 -9.67 -11.05
N ALA A 117 11.43 -9.80 -10.87
CA ALA A 117 10.44 -9.01 -11.61
C ALA A 117 10.56 -7.52 -11.28
N PHE A 118 10.81 -7.19 -10.00
CA PHE A 118 11.05 -5.82 -9.56
C PHE A 118 12.27 -5.20 -10.26
N ARG A 119 13.42 -5.91 -10.29
CA ARG A 119 14.62 -5.44 -10.99
C ARG A 119 14.42 -5.31 -12.50
N ALA A 120 13.68 -6.23 -13.12
CA ALA A 120 13.38 -6.13 -14.54
C ALA A 120 12.52 -4.89 -14.81
N MET A 121 11.45 -4.70 -14.03
CA MET A 121 10.53 -3.57 -14.17
C MET A 121 11.19 -2.23 -13.89
N SER A 122 12.15 -2.13 -12.96
CA SER A 122 12.85 -0.88 -12.63
C SER A 122 13.67 -0.30 -13.80
N THR A 123 13.92 -1.07 -14.85
CA THR A 123 14.61 -0.60 -16.06
C THR A 123 13.68 0.00 -17.11
N ALA A 124 12.36 -0.21 -16.99
CA ALA A 124 11.38 0.35 -17.91
C ALA A 124 11.09 1.83 -17.58
N GLN A 125 10.76 2.61 -18.61
CA GLN A 125 10.46 4.04 -18.44
C GLN A 125 9.07 4.29 -17.82
N SER A 126 8.10 3.44 -18.15
CA SER A 126 6.71 3.58 -17.73
C SER A 126 6.06 2.21 -17.66
N ALA A 127 4.93 2.15 -16.95
CA ALA A 127 4.10 0.95 -16.93
C ALA A 127 2.61 1.28 -16.94
N ARG A 128 1.85 0.27 -17.33
CA ARG A 128 0.41 0.21 -17.16
C ARG A 128 0.03 -1.04 -16.39
N ILE A 129 -0.72 -0.83 -15.31
CA ILE A 129 -1.23 -1.86 -14.42
C ILE A 129 -2.70 -2.05 -14.75
N TYR A 130 -3.05 -3.28 -15.13
CA TYR A 130 -4.42 -3.74 -15.29
C TYR A 130 -4.80 -4.65 -14.12
N ALA A 131 -6.05 -5.14 -14.11
CA ALA A 131 -6.53 -6.03 -13.05
C ALA A 131 -5.71 -7.32 -12.90
N THR A 132 -5.19 -7.87 -13.99
CA THR A 132 -4.53 -9.19 -14.01
C THR A 132 -3.12 -9.18 -14.62
N THR A 133 -2.62 -8.03 -15.07
CA THR A 133 -1.33 -7.95 -15.76
C THR A 133 -0.70 -6.55 -15.62
N ILE A 134 0.63 -6.51 -15.49
CA ILE A 134 1.45 -5.30 -15.62
C ILE A 134 2.13 -5.36 -16.98
N ILE A 135 2.06 -4.26 -17.73
CA ILE A 135 2.83 -4.06 -18.96
C ILE A 135 3.85 -2.94 -18.74
N ALA A 136 5.14 -3.22 -18.99
CA ALA A 136 6.23 -2.26 -18.81
C ALA A 136 7.30 -2.45 -19.91
N GLY A 137 7.24 -1.65 -20.98
CA GLY A 137 8.03 -1.92 -22.19
C GLY A 137 7.62 -3.27 -22.80
N ASP A 138 8.59 -4.15 -23.03
CA ASP A 138 8.36 -5.52 -23.53
C ASP A 138 7.99 -6.52 -22.40
N LEU A 139 8.00 -6.10 -21.14
CA LEU A 139 7.64 -6.95 -20.01
C LEU A 139 6.11 -7.08 -19.90
N SER A 140 5.65 -8.32 -19.75
CA SER A 140 4.27 -8.65 -19.39
C SER A 140 4.27 -9.55 -18.15
N ILE A 141 3.87 -9.00 -17.01
CA ILE A 141 3.93 -9.68 -15.72
C ILE A 141 2.51 -10.02 -15.26
N PRO A 142 2.15 -11.31 -15.10
CA PRO A 142 0.83 -11.70 -14.61
C PRO A 142 0.68 -11.32 -13.13
N ILE A 143 -0.49 -10.77 -12.78
CA ILE A 143 -0.85 -10.38 -11.42
C ILE A 143 -1.74 -11.47 -10.82
N THR A 144 -1.30 -12.02 -9.70
CA THR A 144 -2.15 -12.85 -8.83
C THR A 144 -3.05 -11.93 -8.00
N PRO A 145 -4.37 -12.18 -7.92
CA PRO A 145 -5.28 -11.34 -7.17
C PRO A 145 -4.94 -11.32 -5.67
N PRO A 146 -5.49 -10.35 -4.90
CA PRO A 146 -5.32 -10.30 -3.46
C PRO A 146 -5.66 -11.61 -2.77
N ALA A 147 -4.88 -11.94 -1.74
CA ALA A 147 -5.17 -13.10 -0.92
C ALA A 147 -6.52 -12.89 -0.23
N VAL A 148 -7.50 -13.72 -0.57
CA VAL A 148 -8.74 -13.82 0.20
C VAL A 148 -8.45 -14.82 1.32
N ALA A 149 -7.84 -14.35 2.41
CA ALA A 149 -7.64 -15.21 3.56
C ALA A 149 -9.00 -15.47 4.23
N THR A 150 -9.39 -16.74 4.37
CA THR A 150 -10.40 -17.13 5.35
C THR A 150 -9.76 -17.04 6.72
N LEU A 151 -9.83 -15.84 7.32
CA LEU A 151 -9.44 -15.64 8.71
C LEU A 151 -10.40 -16.42 9.61
N ASP A 152 -9.84 -17.19 10.55
CA ASP A 152 -10.59 -17.77 11.65
C ASP A 152 -10.97 -16.65 12.62
N LEU A 153 -12.21 -16.18 12.51
CA LEU A 153 -12.75 -15.07 13.29
C LEU A 153 -13.66 -15.59 14.38
N THR A 154 -13.65 -14.89 15.51
CA THR A 154 -14.65 -15.13 16.56
C THR A 154 -16.05 -14.74 16.07
N PRO A 155 -17.14 -15.23 16.71
CA PRO A 155 -18.49 -14.79 16.39
C PRO A 155 -18.67 -13.25 16.44
N ALA A 156 -17.98 -12.60 17.38
CA ALA A 156 -17.96 -11.14 17.45
C ALA A 156 -17.26 -10.50 16.23
N GLY A 157 -16.16 -11.08 15.76
CA GLY A 157 -15.46 -10.62 14.55
C GLY A 157 -16.32 -10.78 13.29
N HIS A 158 -17.05 -11.89 13.16
CA HIS A 158 -18.02 -12.08 12.08
C HIS A 158 -19.14 -11.05 12.13
N ALA A 159 -19.72 -10.81 13.32
CA ALA A 159 -20.76 -9.79 13.49
C ALA A 159 -20.28 -8.38 13.11
N MET A 160 -19.02 -8.04 13.40
CA MET A 160 -18.42 -6.77 12.97
C MET A 160 -18.33 -6.68 11.43
N LEU A 161 -17.86 -7.73 10.74
CA LEU A 161 -17.77 -7.77 9.28
C LEU A 161 -19.13 -7.71 8.58
N GLU A 162 -20.16 -8.30 9.18
CA GLU A 162 -21.54 -8.28 8.67
C GLU A 162 -22.21 -6.92 8.85
N GLY A 163 -21.64 -6.03 9.66
CA GLY A 163 -22.19 -4.70 9.94
C GLY A 163 -23.16 -4.66 11.11
N ASN A 164 -23.27 -5.74 11.89
CA ASN A 164 -24.17 -5.83 13.04
C ASN A 164 -23.78 -4.86 14.18
N SER A 165 -22.57 -4.29 14.12
CA SER A 165 -22.03 -3.29 15.06
C SER A 165 -21.94 -1.88 14.45
N GLY A 166 -22.54 -1.64 13.28
CA GLY A 166 -22.55 -0.36 12.58
C GLY A 166 -21.44 -0.19 11.53
N ASP A 167 -21.65 0.75 10.60
CA ASP A 167 -20.85 0.91 9.38
C ASP A 167 -19.38 1.22 9.66
N ALA A 168 -19.09 2.07 10.65
CA ALA A 168 -17.72 2.42 11.01
C ALA A 168 -16.93 1.20 11.53
N VAL A 169 -17.57 0.36 12.35
CA VAL A 169 -16.96 -0.87 12.87
C VAL A 169 -16.77 -1.87 11.74
N GLN A 170 -17.73 -1.96 10.82
CA GLN A 170 -17.62 -2.81 9.64
C GLN A 170 -16.42 -2.44 8.77
N GLN A 171 -16.26 -1.15 8.46
CA GLN A 171 -15.13 -0.65 7.67
C GLN A 171 -13.80 -0.93 8.36
N ALA A 172 -13.70 -0.63 9.66
CA ALA A 172 -12.49 -0.91 10.44
C ALA A 172 -12.15 -2.41 10.41
N MET A 173 -13.15 -3.29 10.57
CA MET A 173 -12.95 -4.73 10.56
C MET A 173 -12.53 -5.25 9.16
N ARG A 174 -13.07 -4.69 8.07
CA ARG A 174 -12.62 -5.01 6.70
C ARG A 174 -11.15 -4.64 6.47
N ILE A 175 -10.74 -3.44 6.90
CA ILE A 175 -9.34 -2.99 6.82
C ILE A 175 -8.42 -3.92 7.62
N ILE A 176 -8.81 -4.27 8.86
CA ILE A 176 -8.05 -5.21 9.71
C ILE A 176 -7.92 -6.58 9.03
N CYS A 177 -9.01 -7.10 8.46
CA CYS A 177 -8.99 -8.39 7.77
C CYS A 177 -8.12 -8.37 6.51
N ALA A 178 -8.17 -7.29 5.73
CA ALA A 178 -7.32 -7.11 4.55
C ALA A 178 -5.83 -7.07 4.93
N MET A 179 -5.47 -6.31 5.97
CA MET A 179 -4.10 -6.27 6.50
C MET A 179 -3.64 -7.63 7.04
N ALA A 180 -4.49 -8.30 7.81
CA ALA A 180 -4.19 -9.63 8.33
C ALA A 180 -3.97 -10.65 7.21
N ALA A 181 -4.80 -10.62 6.16
CA ALA A 181 -4.61 -11.45 4.98
C ALA A 181 -3.28 -11.15 4.25
N ASN A 182 -2.92 -9.87 4.11
CA ASN A 182 -1.64 -9.44 3.52
C ASN A 182 -0.44 -9.96 4.33
N GLN A 183 -0.53 -9.94 5.65
CA GLN A 183 0.49 -10.45 6.57
C GLN A 183 0.53 -11.98 6.65
N GLY A 184 -0.38 -12.69 5.97
CA GLY A 184 -0.49 -14.14 6.03
C GLY A 184 -1.02 -14.65 7.38
N ALA A 185 -1.69 -13.80 8.15
CA ALA A 185 -2.34 -14.20 9.39
C ALA A 185 -3.52 -15.12 9.10
N VAL A 186 -3.72 -16.08 10.00
CA VAL A 186 -4.84 -17.05 9.91
C VAL A 186 -5.92 -16.79 10.95
N ARG A 187 -5.64 -15.95 11.95
CA ARG A 187 -6.55 -15.58 13.04
C ARG A 187 -6.21 -14.20 13.57
N LEU A 188 -7.17 -13.56 14.24
CA LEU A 188 -6.96 -12.31 14.98
C LEU A 188 -6.90 -12.60 16.49
N THR A 189 -6.06 -11.84 17.20
CA THR A 189 -6.02 -11.89 18.67
C THR A 189 -6.95 -10.80 19.21
N SER A 190 -7.92 -11.19 20.04
CA SER A 190 -8.79 -10.22 20.72
C SER A 190 -8.00 -9.39 21.72
N VAL A 191 -8.04 -8.07 21.56
CA VAL A 191 -7.45 -7.10 22.48
C VAL A 191 -8.59 -6.34 23.15
N THR A 192 -8.68 -6.41 24.48
CA THR A 192 -9.73 -5.73 25.27
C THR A 192 -9.31 -4.36 25.76
N GLN A 193 -8.01 -4.09 25.82
CA GLN A 193 -7.46 -2.82 26.25
C GLN A 193 -6.12 -2.57 25.55
N ALA A 194 -5.95 -1.33 25.08
CA ALA A 194 -4.67 -0.81 24.61
C ALA A 194 -4.42 0.54 25.28
N HIS A 195 -3.16 0.83 25.60
CA HIS A 195 -2.73 2.16 26.00
C HIS A 195 -2.02 2.80 24.81
N ILE A 196 -2.50 3.96 24.39
CA ILE A 196 -1.89 4.75 23.32
C ILE A 196 -1.21 5.93 24.01
N ASP A 197 0.12 5.90 24.03
CA ASP A 197 0.94 7.01 24.51
C ASP A 197 1.51 7.78 23.30
N GLY A 198 1.58 9.11 23.40
CA GLY A 198 2.11 9.97 22.33
C GLY A 198 1.21 10.13 21.10
N CYS A 199 0.00 10.69 21.27
CA CYS A 199 -0.81 11.17 20.15
C CYS A 199 -0.34 12.55 19.69
N ILE A 200 0.12 12.66 18.45
CA ILE A 200 0.43 13.94 17.82
C ILE A 200 -0.73 14.30 16.88
N TYR A 201 -1.43 15.40 17.19
CA TYR A 201 -2.36 16.02 16.27
C TYR A 201 -1.60 16.99 15.36
N ALA A 202 -1.22 16.53 14.18
CA ALA A 202 -0.62 17.37 13.14
C ALA A 202 -1.72 17.91 12.22
N SER A 203 -2.45 18.92 12.68
CA SER A 203 -3.32 19.74 11.83
C SER A 203 -2.53 20.92 11.26
N PRO A 204 -2.90 21.43 10.07
CA PRO A 204 -2.51 22.78 9.67
C PRO A 204 -2.92 23.82 10.72
#